data_AF-A0A3C1BHR2-F1
#
_entry.id   AF-A0A3C1BHR2-F1
#
_cell.length_a   1.000
_cell.length_b   1.000
_cell.length_c   1.000
_cell.angle_alpha   90.00
_cell.angle_beta   90.00
_cell.angle_gamma   90.00
#
_symmetry.space_group_name_H-M   'P 1'
#
loop_
_entity.id
_entity.type
_entity.pdbx_description
1 polymer ?
#
loop_
_entity_poly.entity_id
_entity_poly.type
_entity_poly.pdbx_seq_one_letter_code
_entity_poly.pdbx_strand_id
1 'polypeptide(L)'
;MTTATIRERLYDYIRVADDKKVKAIYTLLEDQIVPAADWSEDEDCMAEFNNRIKRWEDGVDKAIPLAEVKAELERLDKEHSTSSAK
;
A
#
# COMPACT_ATOMS: atom_id res chain seq x y z
N MET A 1 27.67 -16.63 6.70
CA MET A 1 26.79 -16.04 5.66
C MET A 1 25.79 -15.15 6.38
N THR A 2 25.60 -13.90 5.94
CA THR A 2 24.66 -12.99 6.59
C THR A 2 23.23 -13.26 6.11
N THR A 3 22.23 -12.88 6.90
CA THR A 3 20.82 -12.98 6.48
C THR A 3 20.53 -12.21 5.20
N ALA A 4 21.24 -11.10 4.96
CA ALA A 4 21.16 -10.34 3.71
C ALA A 4 21.56 -11.20 2.50
N THR A 5 22.70 -11.88 2.58
CA THR A 5 23.16 -12.80 1.52
C THR A 5 22.21 -13.98 1.30
N ILE A 6 21.58 -14.50 2.37
CA ILE A 6 20.56 -15.56 2.24
C ILE A 6 19.35 -15.04 1.47
N ARG A 7 18.87 -13.84 1.81
CA ARG A 7 17.70 -13.21 1.18
C ARG A 7 17.92 -12.96 -0.31
N GLU A 8 19.06 -12.41 -0.69
CA GLU A 8 19.42 -12.19 -2.10
C GLU A 8 19.41 -13.50 -2.90
N ARG A 9 20.02 -14.56 -2.36
CA ARG A 9 20.05 -15.87 -3.02
C ARG A 9 18.67 -16.50 -3.18
N LEU A 10 17.78 -16.33 -2.20
CA LEU A 10 16.40 -16.81 -2.31
C LEU A 10 15.64 -16.04 -3.39
N TYR A 11 15.82 -14.72 -3.49
CA TYR A 11 15.23 -13.93 -4.58
C TYR A 11 15.73 -14.37 -5.96
N ASP A 12 17.04 -14.54 -6.11
CA ASP A 12 17.62 -14.99 -7.39
C ASP A 12 17.15 -16.38 -7.79
N TYR A 13 17.02 -17.29 -6.82
CA TYR A 13 16.51 -18.64 -7.07
C TYR A 13 15.05 -18.61 -7.54
N ILE A 14 14.17 -17.89 -6.83
CA ILE A 14 12.74 -17.81 -7.18
C ILE A 14 12.54 -17.26 -8.59
N ARG A 15 13.38 -16.31 -9.03
CA ARG A 15 13.31 -15.72 -10.38
C ARG A 15 13.53 -16.70 -11.52
N VAL A 16 14.33 -17.75 -11.30
CA VAL A 16 14.73 -18.71 -12.36
C VAL A 16 14.20 -20.12 -12.12
N ALA A 17 13.55 -20.35 -10.98
CA ALA A 17 12.95 -21.64 -10.64
C ALA A 17 11.77 -21.95 -11.55
N ASP A 18 11.60 -23.22 -11.91
CA ASP A 18 10.41 -23.68 -12.62
C ASP A 18 9.16 -23.62 -11.74
N ASP A 19 7.99 -23.57 -12.37
CA ASP A 19 6.68 -23.46 -11.71
C ASP A 19 6.46 -24.54 -10.64
N LYS A 20 6.98 -25.75 -10.85
CA LYS A 20 6.83 -26.86 -9.91
C LYS A 20 7.57 -26.56 -8.60
N LYS A 21 8.80 -26.04 -8.69
CA LYS A 21 9.58 -25.62 -7.52
C LYS A 21 8.98 -24.41 -6.83
N VAL A 22 8.53 -23.41 -7.59
CA VAL A 22 7.86 -22.23 -7.03
C VAL A 22 6.61 -22.64 -6.24
N LYS A 23 5.78 -23.51 -6.83
CA LYS A 23 4.58 -24.02 -6.16
C LYS A 23 4.89 -24.80 -4.89
N ALA A 24 5.93 -25.64 -4.92
CA ALA A 24 6.36 -26.39 -3.74
C ALA A 24 6.84 -25.47 -2.61
N ILE A 25 7.59 -24.41 -2.93
CA ILE A 25 8.03 -23.40 -1.95
C ILE A 25 6.83 -22.65 -1.38
N TYR A 26 5.89 -22.24 -2.24
CA TYR A 26 4.67 -21.54 -1.82
C TYR A 26 3.85 -22.40 -0.86
N THR A 27 3.54 -23.65 -1.20
CA THR A 27 2.78 -24.56 -0.32
C THR A 27 3.48 -24.79 1.03
N LEU A 28 4.80 -24.69 1.10
CA LEU A 28 5.56 -24.84 2.34
C LEU A 28 5.49 -23.62 3.26
N LEU A 29 5.21 -22.44 2.69
CA LEU A 29 5.29 -21.16 3.36
C LEU A 29 3.97 -20.37 3.33
N GLU A 30 2.92 -20.86 2.67
CA GLU A 30 1.68 -20.11 2.41
C GLU A 30 1.04 -19.58 3.70
N ASP A 31 1.01 -20.38 4.77
CA ASP A 31 0.50 -19.97 6.09
C ASP A 31 1.36 -18.89 6.78
N GLN A 32 2.62 -18.74 6.37
CA GLN A 32 3.58 -17.76 6.91
C GLN A 32 3.70 -16.52 6.01
N ILE A 33 3.34 -16.64 4.73
CA ILE A 33 3.19 -15.52 3.80
C ILE A 33 1.84 -14.87 4.11
N VAL A 34 1.74 -14.27 5.30
CA VAL A 34 0.59 -13.46 5.67
C VAL A 34 0.58 -12.24 4.74
N PRO A 35 -0.50 -11.98 3.98
CA PRO A 35 -0.65 -10.73 3.27
C PRO A 35 -0.43 -9.60 4.27
N ALA A 36 0.41 -8.63 3.94
CA ALA A 36 0.62 -7.45 4.79
C ALA A 36 -0.75 -6.88 5.15
N ALA A 37 -1.13 -6.93 6.44
CA ALA A 37 -2.45 -6.56 7.00
C ALA A 37 -3.58 -6.64 5.96
N ASP A 38 -4.24 -7.80 5.83
CA ASP A 38 -5.37 -7.93 4.92
C ASP A 38 -6.53 -7.05 5.40
N TRP A 39 -6.58 -5.80 4.90
CA TRP A 39 -7.63 -4.85 5.23
C TRP A 39 -9.01 -5.34 4.81
N SER A 40 -9.09 -6.35 3.93
CA SER A 40 -10.36 -6.95 3.55
C SER A 40 -10.97 -7.83 4.65
N GLU A 41 -10.16 -8.27 5.62
CA GLU A 41 -10.62 -9.03 6.79
C GLU A 41 -10.99 -8.11 7.97
N ASP A 42 -10.64 -6.82 7.92
CA ASP A 42 -11.02 -5.81 8.91
C ASP A 42 -12.40 -5.24 8.57
N GLU A 43 -13.43 -5.72 9.28
CA GLU A 43 -14.83 -5.33 9.06
C GLU A 43 -15.04 -3.82 9.23
N ASP A 44 -14.37 -3.17 10.18
CA ASP A 44 -14.50 -1.73 10.43
C ASP A 44 -13.86 -0.94 9.27
N CYS A 45 -12.70 -1.39 8.79
CA CYS A 45 -12.03 -0.81 7.63
C CYS A 45 -12.91 -0.90 6.37
N MET A 46 -13.49 -2.07 6.12
CA MET A 46 -14.35 -2.31 4.96
C MET A 46 -15.67 -1.54 5.06
N ALA A 47 -16.25 -1.39 6.26
CA ALA A 47 -17.44 -0.57 6.47
C ALA A 47 -17.18 0.90 6.12
N GLU A 48 -16.04 1.45 6.51
CA GLU A 48 -15.66 2.82 6.17
C GLU A 48 -15.46 3.00 4.66
N PHE A 49 -14.78 2.07 3.98
CA PHE A 49 -14.60 2.14 2.54
C PHE A 49 -15.93 2.08 1.77
N ASN A 50 -16.83 1.18 2.18
CA ASN A 50 -18.17 1.10 1.59
C ASN A 50 -18.97 2.40 1.81
N ASN A 51 -18.87 3.01 2.98
CA ASN A 51 -19.50 4.31 3.26
C ASN A 51 -18.95 5.42 2.36
N ARG A 52 -17.62 5.46 2.14
CA ARG A 52 -16.99 6.45 1.25
C ARG A 52 -17.43 6.30 -0.19
N ILE A 53 -17.54 5.06 -0.69
CA ILE A 53 -18.07 4.77 -2.03
C ILE A 53 -19.50 5.28 -2.14
N LYS A 54 -20.36 4.90 -1.19
CA LYS A 54 -21.77 5.32 -1.19
C LYS A 54 -21.92 6.84 -1.17
N ARG A 55 -21.16 7.54 -0.33
CA ARG A 55 -21.20 9.00 -0.26
C ARG A 55 -20.76 9.67 -1.56
N TRP A 56 -19.81 9.07 -2.27
CA TRP A 56 -19.41 9.54 -3.59
C TRP A 56 -20.49 9.30 -4.64
N GLU A 57 -21.10 8.11 -4.67
CA GLU A 57 -22.20 7.75 -5.58
C GLU A 57 -23.45 8.62 -5.34
N ASP A 58 -23.76 8.91 -4.08
CA ASP A 58 -24.85 9.80 -3.66
C ASP A 58 -24.53 11.30 -3.93
N GLY A 59 -23.33 11.62 -4.43
CA GLY A 59 -22.89 12.97 -4.73
C GLY A 59 -22.64 13.86 -3.51
N VAL A 60 -22.60 13.26 -2.31
CA VAL A 60 -22.27 13.93 -1.04
C VAL A 60 -20.80 14.34 -1.06
N ASP A 61 -19.92 13.40 -1.42
CA ASP A 61 -18.49 13.66 -1.56
C ASP A 61 -18.13 13.93 -3.03
N LYS A 62 -17.40 15.02 -3.27
CA LYS A 62 -16.99 15.43 -4.62
C LYS A 62 -15.52 15.15 -4.84
N ALA A 63 -15.19 14.64 -6.03
CA ALA A 63 -13.81 14.59 -6.47
C ALA A 63 -13.29 16.02 -6.70
N ILE A 64 -12.07 16.28 -6.24
CA ILE A 64 -11.34 17.51 -6.51
C ILE A 64 -10.26 17.22 -7.56
N PRO A 65 -10.04 18.12 -8.54
CA PRO A 65 -8.99 17.95 -9.53
C PRO A 65 -7.61 17.85 -8.87
N LEU A 66 -6.76 16.95 -9.36
CA LEU A 66 -5.41 16.76 -8.82
C LEU A 66 -4.56 18.04 -8.89
N ALA A 67 -4.80 18.88 -9.91
CA ALA A 67 -4.13 20.18 -10.04
C ALA A 67 -4.46 21.14 -8.87
N GLU A 68 -5.70 21.11 -8.39
CA GLU A 68 -6.15 21.92 -7.25
C GLU A 68 -5.53 21.41 -5.95
N VAL A 69 -5.49 20.09 -5.75
CA VAL A 69 -4.79 19.46 -4.63
C VAL A 69 -3.32 19.88 -4.60
N LYS A 70 -2.65 19.81 -5.76
CA LYS A 70 -1.23 20.17 -5.86
C LYS A 70 -0.99 21.65 -5.53
N ALA A 71 -1.82 22.55 -6.06
CA ALA A 71 -1.70 23.97 -5.78
C ALA A 71 -1.90 24.28 -4.28
N GLU A 72 -2.84 23.60 -3.61
CA GLU A 72 -3.06 23.78 -2.18
C GLU A 72 -1.90 23.23 -1.34
N LEU A 73 -1.33 22.08 -1.70
CA LEU A 73 -0.14 21.55 -1.04
C LEU A 73 1.06 22.49 -1.17
N GLU A 74 1.28 23.07 -2.36
CA GLU A 74 2.33 24.08 -2.59
C GLU A 74 2.10 25.36 -1.80
N ARG A 75 0.83 25.75 -1.57
CA ARG A 75 0.48 26.90 -0.73
C ARG A 75 0.82 26.63 0.73
N LEU A 76 0.41 25.47 1.25
CA LEU A 76 0.65 25.06 2.64
C LEU A 76 2.15 24.93 2.95
N ASP A 77 2.94 24.36 2.04
CA ASP A 77 4.38 24.22 2.21
C ASP A 77 5.10 25.58 2.38
N LYS A 78 4.67 26.59 1.60
CA LYS A 78 5.17 27.97 1.70
C LYS A 78 4.75 28.63 3.02
N GLU A 79 3.53 28.38 3.49
CA GLU A 79 3.03 28.93 4.75
C GLU A 79 3.78 28.36 5.96
N HIS A 80 4.03 27.04 5.98
CA HIS A 80 4.85 26.40 7.00
C HIS A 80 6.31 26.89 6.98
N SER A 81 6.89 27.07 5.79
CA SER A 81 8.27 27.54 5.63
C SER A 81 8.44 29.01 6.09
N THR A 82 7.41 29.85 5.93
CA THR A 82 7.45 31.26 6.34
C THR A 82 7.08 31.45 7.81
N SER A 83 6.23 30.60 8.39
CA SER A 83 5.89 30.61 9.82
C SER A 83 7.05 30.13 10.70
N SER A 84 7.94 29.26 10.21
CA SER A 84 9.11 28.79 10.97
C SER A 84 10.29 29.77 10.96
N ALA A 85 10.21 30.88 10.21
CA ALA A 85 11.26 31.89 10.06
C ALA A 85 11.00 33.18 10.86
N LYS A 86 9.94 33.23 11.69
CA LYS A 86 9.60 34.35 12.59
C LYS A 86 9.85 34.00 14.05
#